data_AF-A0A358AB09-F1
#
_entry.id   AF-A0A358AB09-F1
#
_cell.length_a   1.000
_cell.length_b   1.000
_cell.length_c   1.000
_cell.angle_alpha   90.00
_cell.angle_beta   90.00
_cell.angle_gamma   90.00
#
_symmetry.space_group_name_H-M   'P 1'
#
loop_
_entity.id
_entity.type
_entity.pdbx_description
1 polymer ?
#
loop_
_entity_poly.entity_id
_entity_poly.type
_entity_poly.pdbx_seq_one_letter_code
_entity_poly.pdbx_strand_id
1 'polypeptide(L)'
;MTEQKQQLLTQFVAGIFGSTIFGIFGWLTMMTYGGNHGCWPIIDKIFNDVGYLSCGSFGSYAGSYLGAIIAILFIKIKKIGNFKTSIYLLVSAFLLPIIYAYWAFGRFGDYPAFFAGIQITGIAILASAIPSAIITFLVNIPQFFRRKKA
;
A
#
# COMPACT_ATOMS: atom_id res chain seq x y z
N MET A 1 16.83 17.20 12.53
CA MET A 1 16.86 15.98 11.68
C MET A 1 17.84 16.24 10.55
N THR A 2 18.76 15.32 10.22
CA THR A 2 19.67 15.53 9.08
C THR A 2 18.90 15.39 7.76
N GLU A 3 19.30 16.12 6.72
CA GLU A 3 18.60 16.14 5.41
C GLU A 3 18.39 14.73 4.83
N GLN A 4 19.38 13.84 5.01
CA GLN A 4 19.26 12.44 4.60
C GLN A 4 18.21 11.65 5.38
N LYS A 5 18.09 11.87 6.70
CA LYS A 5 17.06 11.22 7.53
C LYS A 5 15.66 11.68 7.10
N GLN A 6 15.53 12.94 6.71
CA GLN A 6 14.28 13.50 6.21
C GLN A 6 13.90 12.94 4.84
N GLN A 7 14.85 12.75 3.94
CA GLN A 7 14.62 12.10 2.65
C GLN A 7 14.21 10.62 2.81
N LEU A 8 14.89 9.87 3.69
CA LEU A 8 14.53 8.49 4.02
C LEU A 8 13.10 8.39 4.58
N LEU A 9 12.76 9.27 5.52
CA LEU A 9 11.40 9.32 6.08
C LEU A 9 10.36 9.63 5.00
N THR A 10 10.64 10.59 4.11
CA THR A 10 9.71 10.95 3.03
C THR A 10 9.52 9.79 2.05
N GLN A 11 10.59 9.08 1.69
CA GLN A 11 10.51 7.90 0.83
C GLN A 11 9.70 6.77 1.48
N PHE A 12 9.96 6.49 2.76
CA PHE A 12 9.22 5.48 3.51
C PHE A 12 7.72 5.79 3.57
N VAL A 13 7.38 7.03 3.92
CA VAL A 13 5.98 7.48 4.01
C VAL A 13 5.30 7.51 2.64
N ALA A 14 6.02 7.91 1.59
CA ALA A 14 5.50 7.82 0.23
C ALA A 14 5.28 6.37 -0.22
N GLY A 15 6.14 5.45 0.21
CA GLY A 15 5.94 4.02 0.04
C GLY A 15 4.62 3.57 0.69
N ILE A 16 4.36 3.98 1.93
CA ILE A 16 3.11 3.67 2.64
C ILE A 16 1.92 4.23 1.85
N PHE A 17 1.96 5.51 1.50
CA PHE A 17 0.89 6.16 0.74
C PHE A 17 0.61 5.49 -0.62
N GLY A 18 1.68 5.20 -1.38
CA GLY A 18 1.59 4.51 -2.66
C GLY A 18 1.03 3.09 -2.50
N SER A 19 1.49 2.38 -1.48
CA SER A 19 0.99 1.04 -1.16
C SER A 19 -0.51 1.07 -0.86
N THR A 20 -0.95 2.04 -0.06
CA THR A 20 -2.37 2.17 0.29
C THR A 20 -3.22 2.41 -0.95
N ILE A 21 -2.84 3.35 -1.82
CA ILE A 21 -3.60 3.65 -3.04
C ILE A 21 -3.68 2.42 -3.93
N PHE A 22 -2.53 1.83 -4.28
CA PHE A 22 -2.51 0.70 -5.20
C PHE A 22 -3.07 -0.58 -4.57
N GLY A 23 -3.00 -0.74 -3.25
CA GLY A 23 -3.67 -1.82 -2.54
C GLY A 23 -5.19 -1.72 -2.66
N ILE A 24 -5.77 -0.52 -2.46
CA ILE A 24 -7.21 -0.29 -2.67
C ILE A 24 -7.60 -0.56 -4.12
N PHE A 25 -6.84 -0.04 -5.09
CA PHE A 25 -7.10 -0.29 -6.51
C PHE A 25 -7.01 -1.77 -6.86
N GLY A 26 -5.94 -2.44 -6.42
CA GLY A 26 -5.72 -3.87 -6.65
C GLY A 26 -6.84 -4.72 -6.06
N TRP A 27 -7.27 -4.41 -4.84
CA TRP A 27 -8.41 -5.05 -4.19
C TRP A 27 -9.69 -4.90 -5.02
N LEU A 28 -10.02 -3.68 -5.43
CA LEU A 28 -11.18 -3.39 -6.26
C LEU A 28 -11.17 -4.19 -7.57
N THR A 29 -10.08 -4.09 -8.31
CA THR A 29 -9.95 -4.77 -9.61
C THR A 29 -10.07 -6.29 -9.47
N MET A 30 -9.43 -6.87 -8.46
CA MET A 30 -9.42 -8.32 -8.28
C MET A 30 -10.70 -8.84 -7.65
N MET A 31 -11.41 -8.06 -6.82
CA MET A 31 -12.75 -8.43 -6.38
C MET A 31 -13.75 -8.43 -7.54
N THR A 32 -13.70 -7.41 -8.41
CA THR A 32 -14.56 -7.40 -9.61
C THR A 32 -14.26 -8.58 -10.52
N TYR A 33 -12.97 -8.90 -10.71
CA TYR A 33 -12.57 -10.08 -11.44
C TYR A 33 -13.06 -11.37 -10.77
N GLY A 34 -12.79 -11.53 -9.47
CA GLY A 34 -13.15 -12.73 -8.69
C GLY A 34 -14.65 -12.95 -8.55
N GLY A 35 -15.45 -11.88 -8.52
CA GLY A 35 -16.91 -11.97 -8.53
C GLY A 35 -17.49 -12.47 -9.86
N ASN A 36 -16.81 -12.19 -10.99
CA ASN A 36 -17.27 -12.57 -12.32
C ASN A 36 -16.68 -13.89 -12.84
N HIS A 37 -15.44 -14.20 -12.46
CA HIS A 37 -14.66 -15.32 -13.01
C HIS A 37 -14.24 -16.35 -11.95
N GLY A 38 -14.55 -16.10 -10.67
CA GLY A 38 -13.96 -16.86 -9.57
C GLY A 38 -12.49 -16.50 -9.35
N CYS A 39 -11.92 -17.01 -8.27
CA CYS A 39 -10.50 -16.88 -8.00
C CYS A 39 -9.73 -18.13 -8.36
N TRP A 40 -8.41 -18.00 -8.48
CA TRP A 40 -7.56 -19.17 -8.66
C TRP A 40 -7.54 -20.00 -7.35
N PRO A 41 -7.66 -21.34 -7.43
CA PRO A 41 -7.72 -22.20 -6.23
C PRO A 41 -6.50 -22.07 -5.32
N ILE A 42 -5.34 -21.75 -5.90
CA ILE A 42 -4.12 -21.52 -5.13
C ILE A 42 -4.20 -20.26 -4.28
N ILE A 43 -4.89 -19.22 -4.77
CA ILE A 43 -5.10 -17.96 -4.06
C ILE A 43 -6.10 -18.20 -2.93
N ASP A 44 -7.21 -18.88 -3.21
CA ASP A 44 -8.19 -19.28 -2.18
C ASP A 44 -7.51 -20.04 -1.03
N LYS A 45 -6.60 -20.97 -1.34
CA LYS A 45 -5.86 -21.74 -0.34
C LYS A 45 -4.87 -20.90 0.48
N ILE A 46 -4.21 -19.90 -0.13
CA ILE A 46 -3.27 -19.01 0.55
C ILE A 46 -4.01 -18.09 1.54
N PHE A 47 -5.17 -17.57 1.12
CA PHE A 47 -5.95 -16.62 1.93
C PHE A 47 -6.97 -17.31 2.84
N ASN A 48 -7.14 -18.63 2.70
CA ASN A 48 -8.12 -19.43 3.42
C ASN A 48 -9.54 -18.83 3.34
N ASP A 49 -9.86 -18.31 2.16
CA ASP A 49 -11.09 -17.59 1.83
C ASP A 49 -11.55 -18.02 0.43
N VAL A 50 -12.78 -17.69 0.03
CA VAL A 50 -13.38 -18.26 -1.20
C VAL A 50 -13.77 -17.18 -2.20
N GLY A 51 -13.25 -17.31 -3.42
CA GLY A 51 -13.71 -16.56 -4.58
C GLY A 51 -13.39 -15.07 -4.49
N TYR A 52 -14.40 -14.23 -4.30
CA TYR A 52 -14.23 -12.79 -4.50
C TYR A 52 -13.31 -12.14 -3.44
N LEU A 53 -13.36 -12.60 -2.18
CA LEU A 53 -12.58 -12.04 -1.07
C LEU A 53 -11.09 -12.39 -1.13
N SER A 54 -10.77 -13.64 -1.46
CA SER A 54 -9.41 -14.13 -1.65
C SER A 54 -8.72 -13.44 -2.82
N CYS A 55 -9.43 -13.24 -3.94
CA CYS A 55 -8.92 -12.46 -5.06
C CYS A 55 -8.72 -10.99 -4.72
N GLY A 56 -9.67 -10.35 -4.03
CA GLY A 56 -9.50 -9.01 -3.50
C GLY A 56 -8.26 -8.89 -2.62
N SER A 57 -8.09 -9.81 -1.66
CA SER A 57 -6.95 -9.84 -0.75
C SER A 57 -5.64 -9.96 -1.51
N PHE A 58 -5.53 -10.89 -2.46
CA PHE A 58 -4.35 -11.02 -3.31
C PHE A 58 -4.06 -9.73 -4.11
N GLY A 59 -5.09 -9.13 -4.71
CA GLY A 59 -4.98 -7.85 -5.40
C GLY A 59 -4.47 -6.73 -4.51
N SER A 60 -4.94 -6.68 -3.26
CA SER A 60 -4.47 -5.72 -2.26
C SER A 60 -2.99 -5.88 -1.95
N TYR A 61 -2.54 -7.12 -1.72
CA TYR A 61 -1.12 -7.41 -1.48
C TYR A 61 -0.26 -7.04 -2.69
N ALA A 62 -0.59 -7.56 -3.88
CA ALA A 62 0.17 -7.28 -5.10
C ALA A 62 0.21 -5.78 -5.44
N GLY A 63 -0.93 -5.10 -5.31
CA GLY A 63 -1.07 -3.66 -5.48
C GLY A 63 -0.21 -2.89 -4.49
N SER A 64 -0.21 -3.28 -3.21
CA SER A 64 0.61 -2.62 -2.17
C SER A 64 2.10 -2.68 -2.48
N TYR A 65 2.62 -3.83 -2.91
CA TYR A 65 4.03 -3.96 -3.30
C TYR A 65 4.37 -3.09 -4.52
N LEU A 66 3.54 -3.11 -5.57
CA LEU A 66 3.76 -2.28 -6.76
C LEU A 66 3.68 -0.79 -6.42
N GLY A 67 2.71 -0.40 -5.59
CA GLY A 67 2.51 0.97 -5.13
C GLY A 67 3.69 1.51 -4.35
N ALA A 68 4.26 0.73 -3.43
CA ALA A 68 5.48 1.11 -2.72
C ALA A 68 6.64 1.36 -3.69
N ILE A 69 6.87 0.47 -4.65
CA ILE A 69 7.95 0.60 -5.64
C ILE A 69 7.78 1.89 -6.45
N ILE A 70 6.60 2.10 -7.02
CA ILE A 70 6.32 3.26 -7.88
C ILE A 70 6.48 4.56 -7.08
N ALA A 71 5.92 4.64 -5.88
CA ALA A 71 5.97 5.85 -5.07
C ALA A 71 7.39 6.20 -4.59
N ILE A 72 8.16 5.20 -4.14
CA ILE A 72 9.56 5.40 -3.70
C ILE A 72 10.43 5.85 -4.88
N LEU A 73 10.26 5.24 -6.06
CA LEU A 73 10.99 5.63 -7.27
C LEU A 73 10.64 7.05 -7.70
N PHE A 74 9.36 7.43 -7.66
CA PHE A 74 8.92 8.77 -8.04
C PHE A 74 9.49 9.86 -7.12
N ILE A 75 9.51 9.63 -5.80
CA ILE A 75 10.11 10.56 -4.84
C ILE A 75 11.63 10.64 -4.98
N LYS A 76 12.29 9.52 -5.29
CA LYS A 76 13.74 9.50 -5.59
C LYS A 76 14.08 10.42 -6.78
N ILE A 77 13.21 10.46 -7.79
CA ILE A 77 13.37 11.33 -8.97
C ILE A 77 13.10 12.80 -8.60
N LYS A 78 12.01 13.10 -7.89
CA LYS A 78 11.58 14.48 -7.60
C LYS A 78 12.20 15.15 -6.36
N LYS A 79 13.14 14.51 -5.66
CA LYS A 79 13.80 15.01 -4.42
C LYS A 79 12.85 15.85 -3.54
N ILE A 80 11.76 15.22 -3.11
CA ILE A 80 10.81 15.86 -2.20
C ILE A 80 11.39 15.69 -0.79
N GLY A 81 12.01 16.75 -0.28
CA GLY A 81 12.74 16.73 0.99
C GLY A 81 12.03 17.45 2.12
N ASN A 82 10.72 17.71 2.06
CA ASN A 82 10.03 18.53 3.06
C ASN A 82 9.24 17.68 4.07
N PHE A 83 9.52 17.86 5.35
CA PHE A 83 8.86 17.17 6.46
C PHE A 83 7.33 17.35 6.45
N LYS A 84 6.84 18.53 6.03
CA LYS A 84 5.40 18.79 5.88
C LYS A 84 4.75 17.84 4.87
N THR A 85 5.42 17.55 3.76
CA THR A 85 4.92 16.63 2.74
C THR A 85 4.80 15.21 3.26
N SER A 86 5.75 14.76 4.08
CA SER A 86 5.67 13.45 4.75
C SER A 86 4.46 13.39 5.69
N ILE A 87 4.18 14.44 6.45
CA ILE A 87 2.97 14.47 7.29
C ILE A 87 1.70 14.36 6.43
N TYR A 88 1.60 15.16 5.36
CA TYR A 88 0.44 15.09 4.47
C TYR A 88 0.25 13.70 3.86
N LEU A 89 1.32 13.10 3.34
CA LEU A 89 1.27 11.76 2.75
C LEU A 89 0.86 10.70 3.78
N LEU A 90 1.38 10.79 5.02
CA LEU A 90 1.02 9.87 6.09
C LEU A 90 -0.46 10.01 6.46
N VAL A 91 -0.91 11.25 6.74
CA VAL A 91 -2.30 11.53 7.10
C VAL A 91 -3.24 11.09 5.98
N SER A 92 -2.90 11.38 4.72
CA SER A 92 -3.68 10.93 3.58
C SER A 92 -3.72 9.41 3.45
N ALA A 93 -2.62 8.69 3.74
CA ALA A 93 -2.61 7.22 3.72
C ALA A 93 -3.56 6.61 4.76
N PHE A 94 -3.77 7.27 5.91
CA PHE A 94 -4.74 6.84 6.91
C PHE A 94 -6.18 7.27 6.59
N LEU A 95 -6.37 8.47 6.04
CA LEU A 95 -7.71 8.99 5.73
C LEU A 95 -8.32 8.36 4.48
N LEU A 96 -7.53 8.05 3.45
CA LEU A 96 -8.04 7.51 2.18
C LEU A 96 -8.86 6.22 2.36
N PRO A 97 -8.38 5.22 3.12
CA PRO A 97 -9.14 4.02 3.43
C PRO A 97 -10.48 4.30 4.11
N ILE A 98 -10.52 5.26 5.03
CA ILE A 98 -11.73 5.62 5.78
C ILE A 98 -12.74 6.27 4.84
N ILE A 99 -12.29 7.21 4.01
CA ILE A 99 -13.12 7.88 3.00
C ILE A 99 -13.66 6.86 2.00
N TYR A 100 -12.80 5.94 1.54
CA TYR A 100 -13.18 4.88 0.63
C TYR A 100 -14.20 3.93 1.24
N ALA A 101 -13.97 3.47 2.47
CA ALA A 101 -14.92 2.60 3.18
C ALA A 101 -16.29 3.27 3.31
N TYR A 102 -16.33 4.54 3.72
CA TYR A 102 -17.57 5.31 3.82
C TYR A 102 -18.31 5.41 2.47
N TRP A 103 -17.59 5.72 1.40
CA TRP A 103 -18.16 5.77 0.04
C TRP A 103 -18.68 4.41 -0.43
N ALA A 104 -17.91 3.34 -0.21
CA ALA A 104 -18.29 1.99 -0.59
C ALA A 104 -19.55 1.52 0.16
N PHE A 105 -19.65 1.82 1.46
CA PHE A 105 -20.84 1.51 2.26
C PHE A 105 -22.10 2.18 1.71
N GLY A 106 -22.02 3.49 1.42
CA GLY A 106 -23.15 4.24 0.89
C GLY A 106 -23.63 3.75 -0.49
N ARG A 107 -22.79 3.06 -1.26
CA ARG A 107 -23.11 2.58 -2.60
C ARG A 107 -23.57 1.12 -2.63
N PHE A 108 -22.97 0.25 -1.83
CA PHE A 108 -23.20 -1.20 -1.91
C PHE A 108 -24.12 -1.75 -0.82
N GLY A 109 -24.41 -1.00 0.25
CA GLY A 109 -25.38 -1.40 1.29
C GLY A 109 -25.01 -2.64 2.12
N ASP A 110 -23.96 -3.36 1.74
CA ASP A 110 -23.50 -4.58 2.40
C ASP A 110 -22.54 -4.25 3.55
N TYR A 111 -23.09 -4.22 4.77
CA TYR A 111 -22.34 -4.18 6.03
C TYR A 111 -21.11 -5.12 6.09
N PRO A 112 -21.16 -6.39 5.60
CA PRO A 112 -19.98 -7.26 5.61
C PRO A 112 -18.87 -6.79 4.65
N ALA A 113 -19.20 -6.19 3.51
CA ALA A 113 -18.20 -5.64 2.58
C ALA A 113 -17.52 -4.39 3.15
N PHE A 114 -18.22 -3.61 3.98
CA PHE A 114 -17.65 -2.45 4.68
C PHE A 114 -16.64 -2.84 5.76
N PHE A 115 -16.96 -3.81 6.61
CA PHE A 115 -16.03 -4.31 7.61
C PHE A 115 -14.86 -5.08 6.98
N ALA A 116 -15.10 -5.84 5.91
CA ALA A 116 -14.03 -6.46 5.12
C ALA A 116 -13.13 -5.40 4.46
N GLY A 117 -13.72 -4.34 3.90
CA GLY A 117 -12.98 -3.21 3.33
C GLY A 117 -12.11 -2.49 4.36
N ILE A 118 -12.63 -2.22 5.56
CA ILE A 118 -11.90 -1.59 6.67
C ILE A 118 -10.83 -2.51 7.27
N GLN A 119 -11.14 -3.80 7.50
CA GLN A 119 -10.16 -4.76 8.00
C GLN A 119 -9.03 -4.96 7.00
N ILE A 120 -9.34 -5.11 5.72
CA ILE A 120 -8.34 -5.33 4.68
C ILE A 120 -7.54 -4.06 4.42
N THR A 121 -8.12 -2.85 4.48
CA THR A 121 -7.33 -1.62 4.39
C THR A 121 -6.53 -1.32 5.65
N GLY A 122 -7.05 -1.63 6.84
CA GLY A 122 -6.29 -1.54 8.09
C GLY A 122 -5.11 -2.50 8.13
N ILE A 123 -5.31 -3.74 7.69
CA ILE A 123 -4.25 -4.72 7.47
C ILE A 123 -3.33 -4.25 6.34
N ALA A 124 -3.84 -3.67 5.25
CA ALA A 124 -3.00 -3.16 4.17
C ALA A 124 -2.12 -2.00 4.62
N ILE A 125 -2.58 -1.12 5.53
CA ILE A 125 -1.75 -0.06 6.12
C ILE A 125 -0.64 -0.69 6.97
N LEU A 126 -0.96 -1.63 7.87
CA LEU A 126 0.06 -2.31 8.70
C LEU A 126 1.02 -3.15 7.86
N ALA A 127 0.49 -3.85 6.86
CA ALA A 127 1.22 -4.66 5.92
C ALA A 127 1.93 -3.83 4.86
N SER A 128 1.63 -2.53 4.69
CA SER A 128 2.35 -1.62 3.77
C SER A 128 3.63 -1.06 4.36
N ALA A 129 3.74 -1.05 5.70
CA ALA A 129 4.97 -0.65 6.37
C ALA A 129 6.14 -1.59 6.03
N ILE A 130 5.86 -2.89 5.88
CA ILE A 130 6.88 -3.91 5.57
C ILE A 130 7.45 -3.73 4.14
N PRO A 131 6.65 -3.72 3.06
CA PRO A 131 7.11 -3.40 1.69
C PRO A 131 7.83 -2.06 1.65
N SER A 132 7.28 -1.04 2.31
CA SER A 132 7.87 0.29 2.32
C SER A 132 9.24 0.30 2.99
N ALA A 133 9.41 -0.42 4.11
CA ALA A 133 10.69 -0.55 4.80
C ALA A 133 11.70 -1.33 3.94
N ILE A 134 11.30 -2.48 3.38
CA ILE A 134 12.14 -3.32 2.52
C ILE A 134 12.61 -2.55 1.30
N ILE A 135 11.70 -1.91 0.56
CA ILE A 135 12.02 -1.19 -0.67
C ILE A 135 12.85 0.05 -0.36
N THR A 136 12.52 0.80 0.70
CA THR A 136 13.34 1.96 1.11
C THR A 136 14.76 1.52 1.46
N PHE A 137 14.93 0.38 2.12
CA PHE A 137 16.24 -0.19 2.41
C PHE A 137 16.98 -0.63 1.15
N LEU A 138 16.34 -1.40 0.26
CA LEU A 138 16.92 -1.88 -1.00
C LEU A 138 17.36 -0.73 -1.91
N VAL A 139 16.54 0.32 -2.01
CA VAL A 139 16.82 1.48 -2.88
C VAL A 139 17.99 2.32 -2.36
N ASN A 140 18.25 2.30 -1.05
CA ASN A 140 19.32 3.08 -0.41
C ASN A 140 20.55 2.25 0.00
N ILE A 141 20.54 0.93 -0.14
CA ILE A 141 21.70 0.03 0.02
C ILE A 141 22.98 0.56 -0.67
N PRO A 142 22.93 1.04 -1.93
CA PRO A 142 24.13 1.50 -2.62
C PRO A 142 24.82 2.70 -1.94
N GLN A 143 24.05 3.53 -1.23
CA GLN A 143 24.56 4.69 -0.50
C GLN A 143 25.28 4.29 0.80
N PHE A 144 24.83 3.21 1.44
CA PHE A 144 25.49 2.65 2.62
C PHE A 144 26.83 1.99 2.28
N PHE A 145 26.92 1.28 1.16
CA PHE A 145 28.18 0.67 0.73
C PHE A 145 29.20 1.68 0.20
N ARG A 146 28.75 2.79 -0.41
CA ARG A 146 29.66 3.88 -0.81
C ARG A 146 30.30 4.61 0.38
N ARG A 147 29.62 4.68 1.53
CA ARG A 147 30.16 5.29 2.76
C ARG A 147 31.28 4.49 3.43
N LYS A 148 31.38 3.18 3.18
CA LYS A 148 32.46 2.35 3.73
C LYS A 148 33.79 2.47 2.96
N LYS A 149 33.80 3.16 1.81
CA LYS A 149 34.99 3.34 0.96
C LYS A 149 35.63 4.73 1.05
N ALA A 150 35.16 5.59 1.97
CA ALA A 150 35.74 6.90 2.23
C ALA A 150 36.35 6.93 3.63
#